data_AF-A0AAV4W810-F1
#
_entry.id   AF-A0AAV4W810-F1
#
_cell.length_a   1.000
_cell.length_b   1.000
_cell.length_c   1.000
_cell.angle_alpha   90.00
_cell.angle_beta   90.00
_cell.angle_gamma   90.00
#
_symmetry.space_group_name_H-M   'P 1'
#
loop_
_entity.id
_entity.type
_entity.pdbx_description
1 polymer ?
#
loop_
_entity_poly.entity_id
_entity_poly.type
_entity_poly.pdbx_seq_one_letter_code
_entity_poly.pdbx_strand_id
1 'polypeptide(L)'
;MLCPAALIPKLILQEAWKSKVSCYCPLPDDLQKEFSGRVKGTISLDEISIPRYLGMTATSESHVFVDACKTSYGGCAFVRTVIPPTVKVQLVKAKARVAPIKDMFIPKLELVSCCTGTRLAHSIRLAIDFSDMPITF
;
A
#
# COMPACT_ATOMS: atom_id res chain seq x y z
N MET A 1 -3.98 3.63 7.51
CA MET A 1 -3.21 3.69 6.25
C MET A 1 -1.75 3.92 6.60
N LEU A 2 -0.95 2.87 6.74
CA LEU A 2 0.50 2.96 7.00
C LEU A 2 1.29 2.24 5.89
N CYS A 3 0.68 2.10 4.72
CA CYS A 3 1.09 1.12 3.73
C CYS A 3 2.53 1.35 3.19
N PRO A 4 2.93 2.56 2.77
CA PRO A 4 4.31 2.82 2.33
C PRO A 4 5.31 2.76 3.50
N ALA A 5 4.96 3.39 4.63
CA ALA A 5 5.82 3.43 5.83
C ALA A 5 6.11 2.02 6.40
N ALA A 6 5.14 1.10 6.30
CA ALA A 6 5.29 -0.27 6.77
C ALA A 6 5.93 -1.21 5.73
N LEU A 7 6.15 -0.80 4.48
CA LEU A 7 6.73 -1.66 3.46
C LEU A 7 8.24 -1.83 3.66
N ILE A 8 8.94 -0.73 3.94
CA ILE A 8 10.40 -0.70 4.15
C ILE A 8 10.82 -1.62 5.32
N PRO A 9 10.22 -1.53 6.54
CA PRO A 9 10.53 -2.45 7.62
C PRO A 9 10.29 -3.92 7.25
N LYS A 10 9.26 -4.22 6.45
CA LYS A 10 8.97 -5.60 6.03
C LYS A 10 10.00 -6.15 5.04
N LEU A 11 10.53 -5.31 4.16
CA LEU A 11 11.59 -5.70 3.22
C LEU A 11 12.85 -6.09 3.98
N ILE A 12 13.26 -5.24 4.93
CA ILE A 12 14.46 -5.47 5.75
C ILE A 12 14.27 -6.71 6.64
N LEU A 13 13.07 -6.89 7.20
CA LEU A 13 12.76 -8.10 7.97
C LEU A 13 12.90 -9.37 7.11
N GLN A 14 12.48 -9.32 5.84
CA GLN A 14 12.66 -10.43 4.92
C GLN A 14 14.15 -10.70 4.64
N GLU A 15 14.96 -9.65 4.49
CA GLU A 15 16.42 -9.78 4.30
C GLU A 15 17.12 -10.35 5.53
N ALA A 16 16.74 -9.92 6.73
CA ALA A 16 17.21 -10.48 7.99
C ALA A 16 16.88 -11.97 8.14
N TRP A 17 15.71 -12.41 7.67
CA TRP A 17 15.38 -13.84 7.65
C TRP A 17 16.20 -14.62 6.62
N LYS A 18 16.57 -14.01 5.48
CA LYS A 18 17.46 -14.64 4.49
C LYS A 18 18.88 -14.82 5.03
N SER A 19 19.36 -13.93 5.90
CA SER A 19 20.69 -14.05 6.52
C SER A 19 20.77 -15.14 7.61
N LYS A 20 19.66 -15.82 7.92
CA LYS A 20 19.57 -16.92 8.91
C LYS A 20 20.12 -16.55 10.30
N VAL A 21 20.12 -15.26 10.64
CA VAL A 21 20.55 -14.80 11.95
C VAL A 21 19.48 -15.17 12.97
N SER A 22 19.91 -15.66 14.14
CA SER A 22 19.01 -15.95 15.25
C SER A 22 18.26 -14.70 15.67
N CYS A 23 16.97 -14.81 15.96
CA CYS A 23 16.17 -13.69 16.47
C CYS A 23 16.65 -13.15 17.83
N TYR A 24 17.53 -13.88 18.51
CA TYR A 24 18.16 -13.49 19.78
C TYR A 24 19.53 -12.82 19.60
N CYS A 25 20.06 -12.75 18.38
CA CYS A 25 21.33 -12.12 18.08
C CYS A 25 21.11 -10.72 17.49
N PRO A 26 22.06 -9.78 17.69
CA PRO A 26 22.01 -8.50 17.02
C PRO A 26 22.05 -8.68 15.50
N LEU A 27 21.35 -7.82 14.78
CA LEU A 27 21.40 -7.77 13.31
C LEU A 27 22.83 -7.44 12.85
N PRO A 28 23.29 -7.95 11.70
CA PRO A 28 24.54 -7.51 11.08
C PRO A 28 24.59 -5.99 10.93
N ASP A 29 25.76 -5.38 11.15
CA ASP A 29 25.95 -3.93 11.11
C ASP A 29 25.47 -3.29 9.80
N ASP A 30 25.63 -4.01 8.69
CA ASP A 30 25.18 -3.57 7.37
C ASP A 30 23.64 -3.40 7.31
N LEU A 31 22.89 -4.38 7.83
CA LEU A 31 21.43 -4.32 7.91
C LEU A 31 20.96 -3.25 8.90
N GLN A 32 21.69 -3.05 10.01
CA GLN A 32 21.37 -1.98 10.97
C GLN A 32 21.54 -0.58 10.35
N LYS A 33 22.64 -0.37 9.60
CA LYS A 33 22.89 0.88 8.86
C LYS A 33 21.84 1.10 7.80
N GLU A 34 21.53 0.07 7.01
CA GLU A 34 20.52 0.16 5.95
C GLU A 34 19.13 0.49 6.52
N PHE A 35 18.73 -0.18 7.61
CA PHE A 35 17.48 0.12 8.32
C PHE A 35 17.44 1.56 8.80
N SER A 36 18.48 2.00 9.50
CA SER A 36 18.54 3.37 10.03
C SER A 36 18.49 4.41 8.91
N GLY A 37 19.18 4.16 7.79
CA GLY A 37 19.18 5.04 6.62
C GLY A 37 17.81 5.10 5.94
N ARG A 38 17.18 3.94 5.68
CA ARG A 38 15.89 3.86 5.01
C ARG A 38 14.76 4.43 5.88
N VAL A 39 14.77 4.20 7.19
CA VAL A 39 13.78 4.76 8.12
C VAL A 39 13.91 6.29 8.22
N LYS A 40 15.14 6.82 8.30
CA LYS A 40 15.36 8.28 8.28
C LYS A 40 14.90 8.94 6.98
N GLY A 41 14.94 8.21 5.87
CA GLY A 41 14.45 8.68 4.56
C GLY A 41 12.94 8.54 4.36
N THR A 42 12.20 7.94 5.30
CA THR A 42 10.73 7.88 5.20
C THR A 42 10.09 9.18 5.68
N ILE A 43 8.94 9.52 5.06
CA ILE A 43 8.13 10.67 5.44
C ILE A 43 7.76 10.55 6.92
N SER A 44 7.92 11.64 7.67
CA SER A 44 7.50 11.69 9.07
C SER A 44 6.00 11.42 9.16
N LEU A 45 5.61 10.41 9.93
CA LEU A 45 4.20 10.07 10.12
C LEU A 45 3.43 11.22 10.79
N ASP A 46 4.13 12.07 11.54
CA ASP A 46 3.54 13.24 12.22
C ASP A 46 3.07 14.31 11.23
N GLU A 47 3.59 14.31 10.00
CA GLU A 47 3.21 15.25 8.93
C GLU A 47 2.02 14.74 8.10
N ILE A 48 1.61 13.48 8.28
CA ILE A 48 0.56 12.85 7.48
C ILE A 48 -0.79 12.98 8.17
N SER A 49 -1.61 13.93 7.70
CA SER A 49 -3.02 14.03 8.08
C SER A 49 -3.92 13.40 7.02
N ILE A 50 -4.69 12.37 7.40
CA ILE A 50 -5.64 11.71 6.51
C ILE A 50 -7.07 11.99 7.00
N PRO A 51 -7.83 12.84 6.29
CA PRO A 51 -9.19 13.16 6.67
C PRO A 51 -10.08 11.90 6.59
N ARG A 52 -10.69 11.54 7.72
CA ARG A 52 -11.59 10.36 7.82
C ARG A 52 -12.91 10.57 7.07
N TYR A 53 -13.38 11.81 6.98
CA TYR A 53 -14.59 12.14 6.22
C TYR A 53 -14.28 12.28 4.73
N LEU A 54 -14.95 11.47 3.91
CA LEU A 54 -14.77 11.44 2.45
C LEU A 54 -15.65 12.46 1.72
N GLY A 55 -16.75 12.94 2.33
CA GLY A 55 -17.67 13.88 1.70
C GLY A 55 -18.19 13.39 0.35
N MET A 56 -18.59 12.12 0.29
CA MET A 56 -19.04 11.48 -0.94
C MET A 56 -20.40 12.02 -1.39
N THR A 57 -20.59 12.08 -2.70
CA THR A 57 -21.85 12.48 -3.35
C THR A 57 -22.27 11.39 -4.35
N ALA A 58 -23.44 11.55 -4.96
CA ALA A 58 -23.91 10.64 -6.00
C ALA A 58 -22.99 10.59 -7.25
N THR A 59 -22.12 11.58 -7.42
CA THR A 59 -21.15 11.67 -8.52
C THR A 59 -19.74 11.18 -8.12
N SER A 60 -19.59 10.62 -6.92
CA SER A 60 -18.32 10.05 -6.47
C SER A 60 -17.96 8.79 -7.26
N GLU A 61 -16.67 8.65 -7.55
CA GLU A 61 -16.10 7.52 -8.28
C GLU A 61 -14.94 6.92 -7.47
N SER A 62 -14.81 5.59 -7.49
CA SER A 62 -13.64 4.92 -6.93
C SER A 62 -12.64 4.59 -8.02
N HIS A 63 -11.37 4.87 -7.75
CA HIS A 63 -10.25 4.59 -8.66
C HIS A 63 -9.22 3.74 -7.94
N VAL A 64 -8.90 2.58 -8.49
CA VAL A 64 -8.00 1.60 -7.89
C VAL A 64 -6.76 1.47 -8.74
N PHE A 65 -5.61 1.71 -8.15
CA PHE A 65 -4.32 1.56 -8.81
C PHE A 65 -3.57 0.38 -8.20
N VAL A 66 -2.87 -0.36 -9.05
CA VAL A 66 -2.03 -1.49 -8.64
C VAL A 66 -0.66 -1.36 -9.26
N ASP A 67 0.35 -1.78 -8.53
CA ASP A 67 1.73 -1.79 -9.00
C ASP A 67 2.46 -3.03 -8.46
N ALA A 68 3.50 -3.46 -9.17
CA ALA A 68 4.32 -4.59 -8.79
C ALA A 68 5.77 -4.42 -9.28
N CYS A 69 6.70 -4.78 -8.42
CA CYS A 69 8.12 -4.84 -8.72
C CYS A 69 8.72 -6.14 -8.16
N LYS A 70 10.01 -6.39 -8.43
CA LYS A 70 10.68 -7.63 -8.01
C LYS A 70 10.63 -7.88 -6.49
N THR A 71 10.55 -6.83 -5.68
CA THR A 71 10.62 -6.94 -4.22
C THR A 71 9.27 -6.80 -3.53
N SER A 72 8.26 -6.24 -4.20
CA SER A 72 6.95 -5.95 -3.58
C SER A 72 5.85 -5.77 -4.60
N TYR A 73 4.60 -5.86 -4.14
CA TYR A 73 3.42 -5.57 -4.95
C TYR A 73 2.31 -5.01 -4.06
N GLY A 74 1.39 -4.26 -4.63
CA GLY A 74 0.31 -3.67 -3.87
C GLY A 74 -0.64 -2.83 -4.69
N GLY A 75 -1.66 -2.30 -4.02
CA GLY A 75 -2.59 -1.38 -4.63
C GLY A 75 -3.16 -0.38 -3.63
N CYS A 76 -3.70 0.69 -4.17
CA CYS A 76 -4.39 1.75 -3.45
C CYS A 76 -5.69 2.10 -4.15
N ALA A 77 -6.68 2.55 -3.38
CA ALA A 77 -7.93 3.06 -3.89
C ALA A 77 -8.16 4.48 -3.40
N PHE A 78 -8.58 5.30 -4.33
CA PHE A 78 -8.98 6.68 -4.11
C PHE A 78 -10.46 6.82 -4.38
N VAL A 79 -11.09 7.77 -3.69
CA VAL A 79 -12.40 8.28 -4.07
C VAL A 79 -12.20 9.67 -4.66
N ARG A 80 -12.77 9.86 -5.83
CA ARG A 80 -12.84 11.13 -6.54
C ARG A 80 -14.26 11.67 -6.41
N THR A 81 -14.41 12.88 -5.92
CA THR A 81 -15.70 13.57 -5.80
C THR A 81 -15.62 14.91 -6.51
N VAL A 82 -16.56 15.16 -7.42
CA VAL A 82 -16.69 16.45 -8.09
C VAL A 82 -17.61 17.34 -7.25
N ILE A 83 -17.06 18.40 -6.68
CA ILE A 83 -17.78 19.41 -5.91
C ILE A 83 -17.53 20.75 -6.62
N PRO A 84 -18.33 21.11 -7.65
CA PRO A 84 -18.04 22.25 -8.50
C PRO A 84 -17.75 23.54 -7.69
N PRO A 85 -16.68 24.28 -8.03
CA PRO A 85 -15.78 24.12 -9.17
C PRO A 85 -14.57 23.18 -8.92
N THR A 86 -14.52 22.49 -7.80
CA THR A 86 -13.36 21.71 -7.33
C THR A 86 -13.53 20.21 -7.53
N VAL A 87 -12.43 19.50 -7.76
CA VAL A 87 -12.39 18.03 -7.68
C VAL A 87 -11.58 17.64 -6.46
N LYS A 88 -12.17 16.83 -5.59
CA LYS A 88 -11.52 16.30 -4.38
C LYS A 88 -11.15 14.85 -4.63
N VAL A 89 -9.88 14.50 -4.42
CA VAL A 89 -9.39 13.12 -4.49
C VAL A 89 -8.82 12.74 -3.14
N GLN A 90 -9.30 11.65 -2.56
CA GLN A 90 -8.89 11.19 -1.24
C GLN A 90 -8.51 9.72 -1.29
N LEU A 91 -7.36 9.38 -0.71
CA LEU A 91 -6.98 7.98 -0.48
C LEU A 91 -7.98 7.37 0.51
N VAL A 92 -8.50 6.18 0.22
CA VAL A 92 -9.44 5.43 1.08
C VAL A 92 -8.77 4.23 1.73
N LYS A 93 -7.98 3.50 0.95
CA LYS A 93 -7.24 2.33 1.45
C LYS A 93 -6.05 2.05 0.57
N ALA A 94 -4.98 1.55 1.18
CA ALA A 94 -3.82 1.03 0.47
C ALA A 94 -3.35 -0.26 1.13
N LYS A 95 -2.82 -1.18 0.32
CA LYS A 95 -2.27 -2.46 0.75
C LYS A 95 -1.06 -2.84 -0.10
N ALA A 96 0.07 -3.06 0.55
CA ALA A 96 1.30 -3.54 -0.05
C ALA A 96 1.78 -4.79 0.68
N ARG A 97 2.46 -5.65 -0.07
CA ARG A 97 3.03 -6.92 0.38
C ARG A 97 4.44 -7.03 -0.20
N VAL A 98 5.32 -7.68 0.56
CA VAL A 98 6.63 -8.08 0.07
C VAL A 98 6.45 -9.27 -0.86
N ALA A 99 7.20 -9.28 -1.97
CA ALA A 99 7.22 -10.41 -2.88
C ALA A 99 7.74 -11.67 -2.16
N PRO A 100 7.29 -12.87 -2.52
CA PRO A 100 7.79 -14.10 -1.92
C PRO A 100 9.32 -14.22 -2.05
N ILE A 101 9.95 -14.91 -1.09
CA ILE A 101 11.41 -15.19 -1.14
C ILE A 101 11.76 -16.01 -2.38
N LYS A 102 10.86 -16.91 -2.79
CA LYS A 102 10.99 -17.64 -4.05
C LYS A 102 10.72 -16.68 -5.20
N ASP A 103 11.68 -16.56 -6.11
CA ASP A 103 11.59 -15.68 -7.26
C ASP A 103 10.31 -15.94 -8.07
N MET A 104 9.63 -14.83 -8.36
CA MET A 104 8.47 -14.78 -9.23
C MET A 104 8.74 -13.80 -10.35
N PHE A 105 8.27 -14.13 -11.55
CA PHE A 105 8.28 -13.21 -12.68
C PHE A 105 7.39 -11.98 -12.40
N ILE A 106 7.83 -10.82 -12.85
CA ILE A 106 7.12 -9.55 -12.71
C ILE A 106 5.67 -9.66 -13.23
N PRO A 107 5.39 -10.25 -14.42
CA PRO A 107 4.00 -10.43 -14.87
C PRO A 107 3.10 -11.19 -13.89
N LYS A 108 3.65 -12.17 -13.15
CA LYS A 108 2.89 -12.90 -12.13
C LYS A 108 2.63 -12.04 -10.90
N LEU A 109 3.57 -11.18 -10.52
CA LEU A 109 3.41 -10.23 -9.43
C LEU A 109 2.39 -9.14 -9.79
N GLU A 110 2.40 -8.64 -11.03
CA GLU A 110 1.38 -7.73 -11.56
C GLU A 110 -0.02 -8.35 -11.46
N LEU A 111 -0.18 -9.60 -11.89
CA LEU A 111 -1.46 -10.32 -11.80
C LEU A 111 -1.95 -10.47 -10.34
N VAL A 112 -1.05 -10.80 -9.41
CA VAL A 112 -1.40 -10.90 -7.98
C VAL A 112 -1.68 -9.51 -7.38
N SER A 113 -1.06 -8.46 -7.90
CA SER A 113 -1.34 -7.07 -7.56
C SER A 113 -2.73 -6.67 -8.00
N CYS A 114 -3.13 -6.98 -9.24
CA CYS A 114 -4.51 -6.82 -9.74
C CYS A 114 -5.52 -7.51 -8.82
N CYS A 115 -5.28 -8.79 -8.48
CA CYS A 115 -6.12 -9.52 -7.53
C CYS A 115 -6.22 -8.82 -6.17
N THR A 116 -5.11 -8.25 -5.69
CA THR A 116 -5.08 -7.48 -4.44
C THR A 116 -5.90 -6.19 -4.56
N GLY A 117 -5.79 -5.48 -5.69
CA GLY A 117 -6.59 -4.29 -6.01
C GLY A 117 -8.08 -4.59 -6.06
N THR A 118 -8.50 -5.65 -6.75
CA THR A 118 -9.91 -6.07 -6.81
C THR A 118 -10.47 -6.40 -5.42
N ARG A 119 -9.71 -7.12 -4.58
CA ARG A 119 -10.13 -7.42 -3.20
C ARG A 119 -10.19 -6.17 -2.34
N LEU A 120 -9.29 -5.21 -2.57
CA LEU A 120 -9.29 -3.93 -1.90
C LEU A 120 -10.53 -3.11 -2.28
N ALA A 121 -10.87 -3.04 -3.57
CA ALA A 121 -12.08 -2.41 -4.09
C ALA A 121 -13.35 -3.01 -3.48
N HIS A 122 -13.45 -4.35 -3.49
CA HIS A 122 -14.57 -5.08 -2.90
C HIS A 122 -14.72 -4.79 -1.41
N SER A 123 -13.61 -4.81 -0.66
CA SER A 123 -13.62 -4.47 0.77
C SER A 123 -14.06 -3.04 1.05
N ILE A 124 -13.77 -2.09 0.16
CA ILE A 124 -14.21 -0.70 0.31
C ILE A 124 -15.70 -0.59 0.05
N ARG A 125 -16.19 -1.24 -1.03
CA ARG A 125 -17.62 -1.24 -1.39
C ARG A 125 -18.49 -1.77 -0.25
N LEU A 126 -18.06 -2.84 0.42
CA LEU A 126 -18.74 -3.37 1.61
C LEU A 126 -18.70 -2.42 2.82
N ALA A 127 -17.68 -1.58 2.95
CA ALA A 127 -17.49 -0.73 4.12
C ALA A 127 -18.19 0.64 4.01
N ILE A 128 -18.39 1.15 2.79
CA ILE A 128 -18.93 2.50 2.54
C ILE A 128 -20.45 2.47 2.31
N ASP A 129 -21.07 1.28 2.20
CA ASP A 129 -22.51 1.11 1.93
C ASP A 129 -23.00 1.89 0.69
N PHE A 130 -22.07 2.12 -0.25
CA PHE A 130 -22.31 2.77 -1.53
C PHE A 130 -22.19 1.72 -2.62
N SER A 131 -23.20 0.87 -2.71
CA SER A 131 -23.21 -0.29 -3.58
C SER A 131 -23.16 0.05 -5.05
N ASP A 132 -23.51 1.26 -5.48
CA ASP A 132 -23.60 1.61 -6.90
C ASP A 132 -22.49 2.55 -7.39
N MET A 133 -21.50 2.83 -6.53
CA MET A 133 -20.37 3.67 -6.92
C MET A 133 -19.57 3.00 -8.06
N PRO A 134 -19.34 3.70 -9.18
CA PRO A 134 -18.51 3.19 -10.27
C PRO A 134 -17.07 3.00 -9.79
N ILE A 135 -16.44 1.91 -10.23
CA ILE A 135 -15.06 1.55 -9.89
C ILE A 135 -14.25 1.46 -11.19
N THR A 136 -13.19 2.26 -11.26
CA THR A 136 -12.19 2.21 -12.33
C THR A 136 -10.92 1.55 -11.79
N PHE A 137 -10.30 0.70 -12.60
CA PHE A 137 -9.03 0.01 -12.32
C PHE A 137 -7.94 0.49 -13.27
#